data_AF-A0A2R4WQ30-F1
#
_entry.id   AF-A0A2R4WQ30-F1
#
_cell.length_a   1.000
_cell.length_b   1.000
_cell.length_c   1.000
_cell.angle_alpha   90.00
_cell.angle_beta   90.00
_cell.angle_gamma   90.00
#
_symmetry.space_group_name_H-M   'P 1'
#
loop_
_entity.id
_entity.type
_entity.pdbx_description
1 polymer ?
#
loop_
_entity_poly.entity_id
_entity_poly.type
_entity_poly.pdbx_seq_one_letter_code
_entity_poly.pdbx_strand_id
1 'polypeptide(L)'
;MTRRFPTALGPVVGGCVAIAALSSPALALSLRQALEGRWLGTGTTWTIDQDAMQVNRNPAHPFEWESLWIVATDGRMVVFDIGHDRFIGLLGAGTLTITQAGKPGYLTLARDRL
;
A
#
# COMPACT_ATOMS: atom_id res chain seq x y z
N MET A 1 -17.71 -41.47 -55.75
CA MET A 1 -16.95 -40.25 -55.45
C MET A 1 -16.74 -40.17 -53.94
N THR A 2 -15.48 -40.09 -53.55
CA THR A 2 -14.94 -40.28 -52.20
C THR A 2 -14.75 -38.94 -51.51
N ARG A 3 -15.24 -38.74 -50.28
CA ARG A 3 -14.59 -37.84 -49.29
C ARG A 3 -14.83 -38.37 -47.87
N ARG A 4 -13.80 -39.00 -47.32
CA ARG A 4 -13.51 -39.03 -45.88
C ARG A 4 -12.73 -37.76 -45.55
N PHE A 5 -13.08 -37.05 -44.48
CA PHE A 5 -12.14 -36.23 -43.69
C PHE A 5 -12.54 -36.26 -42.20
N PRO A 6 -11.56 -36.12 -41.27
CA PRO A 6 -11.66 -36.68 -39.93
C PRO A 6 -11.58 -35.63 -38.79
N THR A 7 -11.87 -36.09 -37.57
CA THR A 7 -11.26 -35.75 -36.26
C THR A 7 -11.38 -34.34 -35.65
N ALA A 8 -12.09 -34.33 -34.50
CA ALA A 8 -11.87 -33.69 -33.19
C ALA A 8 -11.48 -32.22 -33.04
N LEU A 9 -12.14 -31.56 -32.07
CA LEU A 9 -11.58 -30.53 -31.19
C LEU A 9 -12.35 -30.59 -29.86
N GLY A 10 -11.67 -30.98 -28.79
CA GLY A 10 -12.24 -31.11 -27.45
C GLY A 10 -12.52 -29.75 -26.77
N PRO A 11 -13.30 -29.73 -25.68
CA PRO A 11 -13.51 -28.52 -24.91
C PRO A 11 -12.23 -28.17 -24.15
N VAL A 12 -11.65 -27.01 -24.48
CA VAL A 12 -10.60 -26.39 -23.67
C VAL A 12 -11.25 -25.96 -22.37
N VAL A 13 -11.03 -26.73 -21.30
CA VAL A 13 -11.40 -26.34 -19.94
C VAL A 13 -10.48 -25.18 -19.56
N GLY A 14 -11.01 -23.96 -19.71
CA GLY A 14 -10.41 -22.73 -19.21
C GLY A 14 -10.43 -22.74 -17.69
N GLY A 15 -9.38 -23.32 -17.09
CA GLY A 15 -9.10 -23.19 -15.67
C GLY A 15 -8.64 -21.77 -15.37
N CYS A 16 -9.55 -20.91 -14.89
CA CYS A 16 -9.16 -19.70 -14.18
C CYS A 16 -8.38 -20.11 -12.92
N VAL A 17 -7.06 -20.01 -12.96
CA VAL A 17 -6.22 -20.08 -11.77
C VAL A 17 -6.53 -18.83 -10.95
N ALA A 18 -7.42 -18.98 -9.96
CA ALA A 18 -7.61 -17.99 -8.92
C ALA A 18 -6.33 -17.97 -8.07
N ILE A 19 -5.42 -17.05 -8.38
CA ILE A 19 -4.27 -16.77 -7.53
C ILE A 19 -4.81 -16.03 -6.31
N ALA A 20 -5.16 -16.78 -5.27
CA ALA A 20 -5.46 -16.22 -3.96
C ALA A 20 -4.15 -15.66 -3.40
N ALA A 21 -4.00 -14.33 -3.44
CA ALA A 21 -2.93 -13.63 -2.75
C ALA A 21 -3.15 -13.83 -1.24
N LEU A 22 -2.46 -14.82 -0.67
CA LEU A 22 -2.42 -15.05 0.77
C LEU A 22 -1.55 -13.96 1.39
N SER A 23 -2.16 -12.84 1.77
CA SER A 23 -1.51 -11.82 2.59
C SER A 23 -1.24 -12.41 3.98
N SER A 24 -0.01 -12.86 4.22
CA SER A 24 0.42 -13.40 5.52
C SER A 24 0.29 -12.32 6.63
N PRO A 25 -0.38 -12.62 7.77
CA PRO A 25 -0.60 -11.64 8.83
C PRO A 25 0.71 -11.11 9.46
N ALA A 26 1.75 -11.95 9.49
CA ALA A 26 3.08 -11.55 9.94
C ALA A 26 3.72 -10.47 9.04
N LEU A 27 3.42 -10.50 7.74
CA LEU A 27 3.91 -9.51 6.78
C LEU A 27 3.18 -8.17 6.94
N ALA A 28 1.88 -8.22 7.24
CA ALA A 28 1.10 -7.03 7.55
C ALA A 28 1.59 -6.35 8.84
N LEU A 29 1.90 -7.11 9.90
CA LEU A 29 2.40 -6.56 11.16
C LEU A 29 3.78 -5.89 11.01
N SER A 30 4.69 -6.52 10.27
CA SER A 30 6.01 -5.97 9.99
C SER A 30 5.95 -4.74 9.09
N LEU A 31 4.98 -4.66 8.16
CA LEU A 31 4.75 -3.47 7.36
C LEU A 31 4.21 -2.29 8.17
N ARG A 32 3.32 -2.56 9.13
CA ARG A 32 2.81 -1.55 10.08
C ARG A 32 3.94 -0.93 10.87
N GLN A 33 4.79 -1.76 11.48
CA GLN A 33 5.99 -1.29 12.18
C GLN A 33 6.97 -0.56 11.25
N ALA A 34 7.01 -0.93 9.96
CA ALA A 34 7.82 -0.23 8.98
C ALA A 34 7.28 1.17 8.61
N LEU A 35 6.05 1.54 8.97
CA LEU A 35 5.52 2.91 8.84
C LEU A 35 5.77 3.79 10.08
N GLU A 36 6.04 3.18 11.23
CA GLU A 36 6.19 3.90 12.50
C GLU A 36 7.28 4.99 12.46
N GLY A 37 7.06 6.07 13.20
CA GLY A 37 8.05 7.12 13.41
C GLY A 37 7.95 8.29 12.44
N ARG A 38 9.06 9.02 12.31
CA ARG A 38 9.10 10.31 11.63
C ARG A 38 9.63 10.19 10.21
N TRP A 39 8.96 10.87 9.29
CA TRP A 39 9.20 10.85 7.86
C TRP A 39 9.33 12.29 7.35
N LEU A 40 10.40 12.56 6.60
CA LEU A 40 10.78 13.89 6.13
C LEU A 40 10.65 13.95 4.61
N GLY A 41 9.84 14.88 4.10
CA GLY A 41 9.67 15.14 2.67
C GLY A 41 10.05 16.57 2.31
N THR A 42 9.96 16.89 1.03
CA THR A 42 10.16 18.28 0.57
C THR A 42 9.06 19.18 1.11
N GLY A 43 9.38 19.96 2.16
CA GLY A 43 8.45 20.92 2.77
C GLY A 43 7.38 20.32 3.67
N THR A 44 7.49 19.03 4.03
CA THR A 44 6.51 18.38 4.92
C THR A 44 7.19 17.35 5.81
N THR A 45 6.59 17.10 6.97
CA THR A 45 7.06 16.12 7.95
C THR A 45 5.86 15.38 8.46
N TRP A 46 5.90 14.06 8.36
CA TRP A 46 4.84 13.19 8.85
C TRP A 46 5.38 12.39 10.02
N THR A 47 4.71 12.49 11.16
CA THR A 47 4.97 11.63 12.32
C THR A 47 3.83 10.63 12.39
N ILE A 48 4.15 9.36 12.26
CA ILE A 48 3.19 8.26 12.27
C ILE A 48 3.36 7.52 13.60
N ASP A 49 2.27 7.40 14.34
CA ASP A 49 2.15 6.59 15.55
C ASP A 49 1.14 5.47 15.29
N GLN A 50 1.62 4.26 15.10
CA GLN A 50 0.84 3.06 14.82
C GLN A 50 0.17 2.49 16.07
N ASP A 51 0.73 2.75 17.25
CA ASP A 51 0.17 2.28 18.52
C ASP A 51 -1.10 3.08 18.83
N ALA A 52 -1.08 4.39 18.59
CA ALA A 52 -2.25 5.27 18.67
C ALA A 52 -3.12 5.27 17.39
N MET A 53 -2.62 4.69 16.29
CA MET A 53 -3.21 4.76 14.95
C MET A 53 -3.50 6.20 14.51
N GLN A 54 -2.48 7.05 14.56
CA GLN A 54 -2.58 8.48 14.22
C GLN A 54 -1.38 8.97 13.38
N VAL A 55 -1.60 10.04 12.63
CA VAL A 55 -0.55 10.77 11.89
C VAL A 55 -0.63 12.26 12.22
N ASN A 56 0.52 12.87 12.46
CA ASN A 56 0.67 14.32 12.46
C ASN A 56 1.43 14.76 11.19
N ARG A 57 0.80 15.58 10.35
CA ARG A 57 1.38 16.12 9.10
C ARG A 57 1.97 17.52 9.24
N ASN A 58 1.81 18.14 10.41
CA ASN A 58 2.18 19.51 10.71
C ASN A 58 3.03 19.58 12.00
N PRO A 59 4.38 19.53 11.88
CA PRO A 59 5.25 19.50 13.05
C PRO A 59 5.18 20.78 13.90
N ALA A 60 4.69 21.90 13.36
CA ALA A 60 4.48 23.13 14.13
C ALA A 60 3.28 23.04 15.08
N HIS A 61 2.37 22.09 14.85
CA HIS A 61 1.17 21.88 15.64
C HIS A 61 1.18 20.46 16.24
N PRO A 62 1.86 20.25 17.38
CA PRO A 62 2.10 18.91 17.93
C PRO A 62 0.85 18.20 18.44
N PHE A 63 -0.31 18.86 18.47
CA PHE A 63 -1.59 18.30 18.87
C PHE A 63 -2.56 18.07 17.69
N GLU A 64 -2.18 18.45 16.47
CA GLU A 64 -2.97 18.20 15.25
C GLU A 64 -2.70 16.78 14.73
N TRP A 65 -3.27 15.80 15.45
CA TRP A 65 -3.23 14.40 15.05
C TRP A 65 -4.49 14.01 14.30
N GLU A 66 -4.31 13.28 13.21
CA GLU A 66 -5.38 12.75 12.38
C GLU A 66 -5.42 11.23 12.49
N SER A 67 -6.62 10.66 12.46
CA SER A 67 -6.77 9.20 12.53
C SER A 67 -6.16 8.51 11.31
N LEU A 68 -5.40 7.44 11.56
CA LEU A 68 -4.81 6.57 10.56
C LEU A 68 -5.54 5.25 10.50
N TRP A 69 -5.97 4.85 9.31
CA TRP A 69 -6.62 3.55 9.10
C TRP A 69 -5.92 2.79 7.99
N ILE A 70 -5.40 1.60 8.31
CA ILE A 70 -4.76 0.75 7.30
C ILE A 70 -5.83 -0.10 6.63
N VAL A 71 -6.02 0.11 5.34
CA VAL A 71 -7.05 -0.54 4.52
C VAL A 71 -6.55 -1.87 3.96
N ALA A 72 -5.33 -1.88 3.41
CA ALA A 72 -4.74 -3.07 2.80
C ALA A 72 -3.21 -3.01 2.81
N THR A 73 -2.58 -4.18 2.77
CA THR A 73 -1.12 -4.32 2.67
C THR A 73 -0.78 -5.44 1.69
N ASP A 74 0.12 -5.17 0.75
CA ASP A 74 0.64 -6.17 -0.18
C ASP A 74 2.14 -5.93 -0.44
N GLY A 75 2.98 -6.83 0.05
CA GLY A 75 4.43 -6.71 -0.08
C GLY A 75 4.95 -5.40 0.52
N ARG A 76 5.39 -4.48 -0.33
CA ARG A 76 5.89 -3.13 0.07
C ARG A 76 4.83 -2.03 -0.09
N MET A 77 3.65 -2.38 -0.59
CA MET A 77 2.55 -1.46 -0.78
C MET A 77 1.63 -1.47 0.44
N VAL A 78 1.23 -0.30 0.88
CA VAL A 78 0.25 -0.09 1.95
C VAL A 78 -0.79 0.91 1.48
N VAL A 79 -2.06 0.56 1.62
CA VAL A 79 -3.19 1.47 1.38
C VAL A 79 -3.71 1.87 2.74
N PHE A 80 -3.80 3.17 2.98
CA PHE A 80 -4.23 3.71 4.26
C PHE A 80 -4.98 5.02 4.08
N ASP A 81 -5.85 5.32 5.03
CA ASP A 81 -6.62 6.55 5.10
C ASP A 81 -6.06 7.41 6.24
N ILE A 82 -5.87 8.71 5.99
CA ILE A 82 -5.60 9.73 7.01
C ILE A 82 -6.79 10.69 7.01
N GLY A 83 -7.55 10.70 8.10
CA GLY A 83 -8.81 11.44 8.14
C GLY A 83 -9.77 10.98 7.03
N HIS A 84 -10.03 11.86 6.06
CA HIS A 84 -10.90 11.57 4.90
C HIS A 84 -10.12 11.28 3.60
N ASP A 85 -8.80 11.37 3.63
CA ASP A 85 -7.96 11.21 2.46
C ASP A 85 -7.40 9.79 2.38
N ARG A 86 -7.55 9.13 1.22
CA ARG A 86 -6.94 7.82 0.95
C ARG A 86 -5.58 7.96 0.27
N PHE A 87 -4.62 7.18 0.73
CA PHE A 87 -3.25 7.15 0.23
C PHE A 87 -2.79 5.74 -0.11
N ILE A 88 -1.86 5.67 -1.07
CA ILE A 88 -1.11 4.48 -1.42
C ILE A 88 0.36 4.78 -1.12
N GLY A 89 0.90 4.10 -0.12
CA GLY A 89 2.31 4.14 0.26
C GLY A 89 3.09 2.99 -0.36
N LEU A 90 4.28 3.27 -0.86
CA LEU A 90 5.28 2.29 -1.28
C LEU A 90 6.50 2.44 -0.37
N LEU A 91 6.75 1.42 0.45
CA LEU A 91 7.90 1.37 1.36
C LEU A 91 9.15 0.90 0.61
N GLY A 92 10.18 1.74 0.62
CA GLY A 92 11.53 1.43 0.18
C GLY A 92 12.49 1.23 1.34
N ALA A 93 13.79 1.17 1.04
CA ALA A 93 14.84 1.09 2.06
C ALA A 93 15.01 2.44 2.77
N GLY A 94 14.15 2.72 3.75
CA GLY A 94 14.14 3.98 4.50
C GLY A 94 13.48 5.14 3.76
N THR A 95 12.72 4.86 2.70
CA THR A 95 11.90 5.84 2.00
C THR A 95 10.45 5.38 1.96
N LEU A 96 9.53 6.33 1.90
CA LEU A 96 8.10 6.10 1.77
C LEU A 96 7.59 7.01 0.65
N THR A 97 7.21 6.41 -0.48
CA THR A 97 6.58 7.15 -1.58
C THR A 97 5.07 7.07 -1.43
N ILE A 98 4.40 8.22 -1.41
CA ILE A 98 2.97 8.32 -1.13
C ILE A 98 2.28 8.97 -2.32
N THR A 99 1.21 8.33 -2.77
CA THR A 99 0.29 8.89 -3.77
C THR A 99 -1.08 9.04 -3.13
N GLN A 100 -1.68 10.23 -3.23
CA GLN A 100 -3.06 10.43 -2.79
C GLN A 100 -4.02 9.92 -3.86
N ALA A 101 -4.99 9.08 -3.48
CA ALA A 101 -6.01 8.60 -4.39
C ALA A 101 -6.79 9.78 -4.99
N GLY A 102 -6.94 9.79 -6.32
CA GLY A 102 -7.66 10.84 -7.03
C GLY A 102 -6.89 12.16 -7.22
N LYS A 103 -5.63 12.28 -6.76
CA LYS A 103 -4.77 13.42 -7.10
C LYS A 103 -3.56 12.98 -7.91
N PRO A 104 -3.14 13.75 -8.92
CA PRO A 104 -1.91 13.48 -9.64
C PRO A 104 -0.68 13.77 -8.77
N GLY A 105 0.40 13.05 -9.05
CA GLY A 105 1.70 13.24 -8.38
C GLY A 105 1.93 12.26 -7.23
N TYR A 106 3.12 12.36 -6.65
CA TYR A 106 3.54 11.59 -5.49
C TYR A 106 4.47 12.42 -4.63
N LEU A 107 4.54 12.07 -3.35
CA LEU A 107 5.44 12.64 -2.37
C LEU A 107 6.39 11.56 -1.89
N THR A 108 7.69 11.81 -1.94
CA THR A 108 8.68 10.91 -1.36
C THR A 108 9.11 11.46 0.00
N LEU A 109 8.98 10.62 1.02
CA LEU A 109 9.48 10.88 2.36
C LEU A 109 10.69 9.98 2.65
N ALA A 110 11.67 10.50 3.36
CA ALA A 110 12.79 9.75 3.91
C ALA A 110 12.58 9.56 5.42
N ARG A 111 12.88 8.37 5.93
CA ARG A 111 12.79 8.11 7.38
C ARG A 111 13.83 8.96 8.11
N ASP A 112 13.38 9.70 9.10
CA ASP A 112 14.26 10.42 10.02
C ASP A 112 15.02 9.38 10.85
N ARG A 113 16.33 9.29 10.66
CA ARG A 113 17.19 8.43 11.47
C ARG A 113 17.79 9.31 12.56
N LEU A 114 17.13 9.32 13.72
CA LEU A 114 17.73 9.78 14.96
C LEU A 114 18.76 8.77 15.47
#